data_AF-A0A5C6MY37-F1
#
_entry.id   AF-A0A5C6MY37-F1
#
_cell.length_a   1.000
_cell.length_b   1.000
_cell.length_c   1.000
_cell.angle_alpha   90.00
_cell.angle_beta   90.00
_cell.angle_gamma   90.00
#
_symmetry.space_group_name_H-M   'P 1'
#
loop_
_entity.id
_entity.type
_entity.pdbx_description
1 polymer ?
#
loop_
_entity_poly.entity_id
_entity_poly.type
_entity_poly.pdbx_seq_one_letter_code
_entity_poly.pdbx_strand_id
1 'polypeptide(L)'
;MFRDKMQKYHKTIEAVYSVENSVEILLDLLQRYREKAGDKVAEKGGSIFTKACFLLALLLQERHRAAEVMNLPKVLERIRSIYRLTARKHKKDAERTFVKQKMNASISGSFFVQATPRRSRLLPKFAPDWVLRKDKLKDIVDPLRAIQMVAHTLSVEL
;
A
#
# COMPACT_ATOMS: atom_id res chain seq x y z
N MET A 1 0.52 12.04 18.60
CA MET A 1 -0.58 12.15 17.62
C MET A 1 -1.19 10.79 17.20
N PHE A 2 -0.40 9.72 16.94
CA PHE A 2 -0.97 8.38 16.66
C PHE A 2 -1.52 7.64 17.90
N ARG A 3 -1.02 7.94 19.11
CA ARG A 3 -1.40 7.26 20.36
C ARG A 3 -2.84 7.58 20.83
N ASP A 4 -3.29 8.83 20.75
CA ASP A 4 -4.59 9.26 21.31
C ASP A 4 -5.82 8.81 20.48
N LYS A 5 -5.63 8.51 19.18
CA LYS A 5 -6.72 7.95 18.35
C LYS A 5 -6.99 6.47 18.65
N MET A 6 -6.06 5.75 19.28
CA MET A 6 -6.13 4.28 19.43
C MET A 6 -7.13 3.84 20.50
N GLN A 7 -7.31 4.63 21.56
CA GLN A 7 -8.25 4.31 22.64
C GLN A 7 -9.70 4.20 22.10
N LYS A 8 -10.03 5.00 21.07
CA LYS A 8 -11.32 4.94 20.37
C LYS A 8 -11.56 3.61 19.63
N TYR A 9 -10.51 2.97 19.14
CA TYR A 9 -10.61 1.76 18.31
C TYR A 9 -10.14 0.49 19.03
N HIS A 10 -9.74 0.58 20.29
CA HIS A 10 -9.22 -0.54 21.06
C HIS A 10 -10.16 -1.76 21.00
N LYS A 11 -11.47 -1.57 21.26
CA LYS A 11 -12.48 -2.64 21.14
C LYS A 11 -12.57 -3.25 19.73
N THR A 12 -12.35 -2.47 18.68
CA THR A 12 -12.37 -2.97 17.30
C THR A 12 -11.10 -3.75 16.99
N ILE A 13 -9.94 -3.30 17.48
CA ILE A 13 -8.67 -4.01 17.31
C ILE A 13 -8.76 -5.37 18.03
N GLU A 14 -9.26 -5.40 19.27
CA GLU A 14 -9.54 -6.67 19.98
C GLU A 14 -10.45 -7.58 19.14
N ALA A 15 -11.61 -7.08 18.72
CA ALA A 15 -12.59 -7.87 17.99
C ALA A 15 -12.05 -8.44 16.68
N VAL A 16 -11.21 -7.68 15.95
CA VAL A 16 -10.59 -8.16 14.71
C VAL A 16 -9.49 -9.18 14.99
N TYR A 17 -8.65 -8.96 16.02
CA TYR A 17 -7.57 -9.89 16.37
C TYR A 17 -8.12 -11.23 16.90
N SER A 18 -9.21 -11.19 17.67
CA SER A 18 -9.87 -12.39 18.22
C SER A 18 -10.50 -13.30 17.17
N VAL A 19 -10.65 -12.85 15.92
CA VAL A 19 -11.09 -13.72 14.82
C VAL A 19 -9.99 -14.73 14.52
N GLU A 20 -10.37 -16.01 14.50
CA GLU A 20 -9.46 -17.11 14.19
C GLU A 20 -8.78 -16.89 12.82
N ASN A 21 -7.47 -17.15 12.77
CA ASN A 21 -6.66 -17.02 11.56
C ASN A 21 -6.65 -15.60 10.94
N SER A 22 -7.00 -14.56 11.71
CA SER A 22 -7.09 -13.18 11.22
C SER A 22 -5.75 -12.70 10.63
N VAL A 23 -4.63 -13.05 11.26
CA VAL A 23 -3.28 -12.71 10.81
C VAL A 23 -2.91 -13.45 9.53
N GLU A 24 -3.20 -14.75 9.44
CA GLU A 24 -2.96 -15.58 8.26
C GLU A 24 -3.74 -15.06 7.05
N ILE A 25 -5.01 -14.70 7.24
CA ILE A 25 -5.87 -14.12 6.22
C ILE A 25 -5.28 -12.79 5.72
N LEU A 26 -4.78 -11.94 6.63
CA LEU A 26 -4.12 -10.69 6.24
C LEU A 26 -2.84 -10.95 5.43
N LEU A 27 -2.03 -11.93 5.84
CA LEU A 27 -0.83 -12.32 5.08
C LEU A 27 -1.19 -12.92 3.71
N ASP A 28 -2.31 -13.63 3.59
CA ASP A 28 -2.83 -14.16 2.31
C ASP A 28 -3.28 -13.01 1.40
N LEU A 29 -3.98 -12.01 1.95
CA LEU A 29 -4.34 -10.79 1.22
C LEU A 29 -3.10 -10.06 0.72
N LEU A 30 -2.07 -9.89 1.56
CA LEU A 30 -0.82 -9.28 1.15
C LEU A 30 -0.15 -10.07 0.02
N GLN A 31 -0.10 -11.40 0.11
CA GLN A 31 0.48 -12.24 -0.94
C GLN A 31 -0.31 -12.18 -2.26
N ARG A 32 -1.65 -12.09 -2.18
CA ARG A 32 -2.56 -12.06 -3.34
C ARG A 32 -2.59 -10.70 -4.03
N TYR A 33 -2.65 -9.62 -3.27
CA TYR A 33 -2.81 -8.26 -3.78
C TYR A 33 -1.50 -7.48 -3.92
N ARG A 34 -0.35 -8.09 -3.58
CA ARG A 34 0.95 -7.57 -4.01
C ARG A 34 0.99 -7.57 -5.53
N GLU A 35 0.80 -6.41 -6.13
CA GLU A 35 0.77 -6.23 -7.60
C GLU A 35 1.91 -7.00 -8.28
N LYS A 36 1.58 -7.97 -9.13
CA LYS A 36 2.54 -8.67 -10.00
C LYS A 36 2.47 -8.09 -11.40
N ALA A 37 3.57 -8.23 -12.14
CA ALA A 37 3.56 -7.87 -13.55
C ALA A 37 2.59 -8.78 -14.32
N GLY A 38 1.64 -8.19 -15.05
CA GLY A 38 0.63 -8.94 -15.81
C GLY A 38 -0.57 -9.42 -15.00
N ASP A 39 -0.66 -9.10 -13.70
CA ASP A 39 -1.86 -9.39 -12.93
C ASP A 39 -3.06 -8.61 -13.49
N LYS A 40 -4.16 -9.32 -13.76
CA LYS A 40 -5.48 -8.72 -14.01
C LYS A 40 -6.22 -8.38 -12.71
N VAL A 41 -5.57 -8.59 -11.56
CA VAL A 41 -6.10 -8.23 -10.25
C VAL A 41 -6.43 -6.74 -10.28
N ALA A 42 -7.64 -6.42 -9.83
CA ALA A 42 -8.30 -5.13 -10.01
C ALA A 42 -7.35 -3.93 -9.85
N GLU A 43 -7.66 -2.82 -10.54
CA GLU A 43 -7.02 -1.49 -10.47
C GLU A 43 -6.70 -1.01 -9.03
N LYS A 44 -7.34 -1.62 -8.02
CA LYS A 44 -7.22 -1.33 -6.59
C LYS A 44 -6.23 -2.22 -5.82
N GLY A 45 -5.48 -3.11 -6.48
CA GLY A 45 -4.58 -4.08 -5.83
C GLY A 45 -3.60 -3.44 -4.84
N GLY A 46 -2.90 -2.39 -5.24
CA GLY A 46 -2.01 -1.63 -4.36
C GLY A 46 -2.72 -1.04 -3.13
N SER A 47 -3.96 -0.54 -3.27
CA SER A 47 -4.71 0.00 -2.13
C SER A 47 -5.15 -1.08 -1.13
N ILE A 48 -5.48 -2.29 -1.61
CA ILE A 48 -5.81 -3.42 -0.74
C ILE A 48 -4.56 -3.85 0.03
N PHE A 49 -3.43 -3.97 -0.67
CA PHE A 49 -2.16 -4.32 -0.07
C PHE A 49 -1.77 -3.34 1.05
N THR A 50 -1.81 -2.04 0.79
CA THR A 50 -1.39 -1.03 1.78
C THR A 50 -2.31 -1.00 2.99
N LYS A 51 -3.64 -1.09 2.79
CA LYS A 51 -4.60 -1.17 3.88
C LYS A 51 -4.45 -2.43 4.73
N ALA A 52 -4.15 -3.57 4.11
CA ALA A 52 -3.86 -4.81 4.84
C ALA A 52 -2.56 -4.69 5.65
N CYS A 53 -1.51 -4.05 5.12
CA CYS A 53 -0.30 -3.75 5.90
C CYS A 53 -0.60 -2.85 7.09
N PHE A 54 -1.43 -1.81 6.91
CA PHE A 54 -1.84 -0.94 8.02
C PHE A 54 -2.61 -1.67 9.09
N LEU A 55 -3.60 -2.46 8.69
CA LEU A 55 -4.37 -3.24 9.64
C LEU A 55 -3.46 -4.21 10.41
N LEU A 56 -2.57 -4.92 9.72
CA LEU A 56 -1.62 -5.83 10.37
C LEU A 56 -0.70 -5.10 11.36
N ALA A 57 -0.15 -3.94 11.00
CA ALA A 57 0.68 -3.15 11.92
C ALA A 57 -0.13 -2.64 13.13
N LEU A 58 -1.41 -2.29 12.96
CA LEU A 58 -2.28 -1.87 14.06
C LEU A 58 -2.61 -3.03 15.01
N LEU A 59 -2.92 -4.21 14.48
CA LEU A 59 -3.22 -5.39 15.30
C LEU A 59 -2.01 -5.81 16.14
N LEU A 60 -0.80 -5.70 15.58
CA LEU A 60 0.44 -6.18 16.17
C LEU A 60 1.24 -5.09 16.91
N GLN A 61 0.64 -3.91 17.12
CA GLN A 61 1.29 -2.82 17.84
C GLN A 61 1.56 -3.17 19.31
N GLU A 62 0.71 -4.01 19.90
CA GLU A 62 0.87 -4.51 21.27
C GLU A 62 1.94 -5.60 21.32
N ARG A 63 2.92 -5.44 22.22
CA ARG A 63 4.10 -6.33 22.29
C ARG A 63 3.76 -7.80 22.48
N HIS A 64 2.74 -8.11 23.27
CA HIS A 64 2.33 -9.50 23.52
C HIS A 64 1.82 -10.17 22.24
N ARG A 65 1.02 -9.47 21.43
CA ARG A 65 0.53 -9.97 20.13
C ARG A 65 1.62 -10.12 19.10
N ALA A 66 2.53 -9.14 19.04
CA ALA A 66 3.69 -9.26 18.18
C ALA A 66 4.50 -10.51 18.53
N ALA A 67 4.72 -10.78 19.83
CA ALA A 67 5.41 -11.98 20.28
C ALA A 67 4.65 -13.27 19.93
N GLU A 68 3.34 -13.34 20.15
CA GLU A 68 2.49 -14.47 19.74
C GLU A 68 2.62 -14.76 18.24
N VAL A 69 2.47 -13.73 17.40
CA VAL A 69 2.54 -13.87 15.94
C VAL A 69 3.93 -14.26 15.46
N MET A 70 4.98 -13.81 16.14
CA MET A 70 6.35 -14.21 15.82
C MET A 70 6.65 -15.67 16.17
N ASN A 71 5.86 -16.30 17.05
CA ASN A 71 5.93 -17.73 17.33
C ASN A 71 5.11 -18.58 16.34
N LEU A 72 4.28 -17.98 15.49
CA LEU A 72 3.51 -18.71 14.47
C LEU A 72 4.43 -19.21 13.35
N PRO A 73 4.24 -20.46 12.90
CA PRO A 73 5.09 -21.05 11.89
C PRO A 73 5.00 -20.27 10.57
N LYS A 74 6.15 -20.02 9.95
CA LYS A 74 6.30 -19.42 8.62
C LYS A 74 5.85 -17.95 8.49
N VAL A 75 5.27 -17.31 9.51
CA VAL A 75 4.85 -15.89 9.43
C VAL A 75 6.03 -14.98 9.05
N LEU A 76 7.15 -15.14 9.75
CA LEU A 76 8.37 -14.37 9.50
C LEU A 76 8.87 -14.54 8.05
N GLU A 77 8.94 -15.79 7.59
CA GLU A 77 9.39 -16.11 6.23
C GLU A 77 8.45 -15.53 5.17
N ARG A 78 7.14 -15.53 5.43
CA ARG A 78 6.14 -14.92 4.55
C ARG A 78 6.32 -13.40 4.47
N ILE A 79 6.49 -12.72 5.60
CA ILE A 79 6.69 -11.26 5.66
C ILE A 79 7.99 -10.88 4.93
N ARG A 80 9.10 -11.57 5.19
CA ARG A 80 10.37 -11.38 4.48
C ARG A 80 10.24 -11.58 2.98
N SER A 81 9.55 -12.64 2.56
CA SER A 81 9.30 -12.92 1.14
C SER A 81 8.49 -11.81 0.48
N ILE A 82 7.40 -11.36 1.11
CA ILE A 82 6.56 -10.26 0.62
C ILE A 82 7.39 -8.98 0.53
N TYR A 83 8.18 -8.64 1.55
CA TYR A 83 9.07 -7.48 1.53
C TYR A 83 10.05 -7.54 0.36
N ARG A 84 10.82 -8.62 0.24
CA ARG A 84 11.85 -8.78 -0.80
C ARG A 84 11.26 -8.62 -2.20
N LEU A 85 10.09 -9.21 -2.44
CA LEU A 85 9.40 -9.11 -3.73
C LEU A 85 8.89 -7.69 -3.99
N THR A 86 8.37 -7.02 -2.97
CA THR A 86 7.90 -5.63 -3.05
C THR A 86 9.05 -4.66 -3.31
N ALA A 87 10.17 -4.81 -2.59
CA ALA A 87 11.37 -4.00 -2.75
C ALA A 87 11.97 -4.17 -4.16
N ARG A 88 12.06 -5.41 -4.65
CA ARG A 88 12.56 -5.70 -5.99
C ARG A 88 11.68 -5.07 -7.08
N LYS A 89 10.35 -5.13 -6.92
CA LYS A 89 9.40 -4.45 -7.83
C LYS A 89 9.58 -2.94 -7.77
N HIS A 90 9.60 -2.34 -6.58
CA HIS A 90 9.77 -0.90 -6.41
C HIS A 90 11.05 -0.40 -7.09
N LYS A 91 12.17 -1.12 -6.93
CA LYS A 91 13.42 -0.83 -7.64
C LYS A 91 13.25 -0.87 -9.16
N LYS A 92 12.60 -1.91 -9.71
CA LYS A 92 12.34 -2.04 -11.15
C LYS A 92 11.39 -0.96 -11.70
N ASP A 93 10.38 -0.58 -10.94
CA ASP A 93 9.46 0.48 -11.34
C ASP A 93 10.14 1.87 -11.31
N ALA A 94 11.05 2.10 -10.36
CA ALA A 94 11.89 3.30 -10.33
C ALA A 94 12.85 3.37 -11.53
N GLU A 95 13.54 2.26 -11.87
CA GLU A 95 14.38 2.15 -13.07
C GLU A 95 13.58 2.45 -14.36
N ARG A 96 12.38 1.87 -14.50
CA ARG A 96 11.49 2.13 -15.65
C ARG A 96 11.03 3.58 -15.73
N THR A 97 10.68 4.17 -14.59
CA THR A 97 10.23 5.58 -14.53
C THR A 97 11.36 6.52 -14.93
N PHE A 98 12.58 6.26 -14.45
CA PHE A 98 13.78 7.01 -14.83
C PHE A 98 14.06 6.95 -16.33
N VAL A 99 14.04 5.75 -16.94
CA VAL A 99 14.25 5.60 -18.39
C VAL A 99 13.17 6.33 -19.20
N LYS A 100 11.89 6.21 -18.82
CA LYS A 100 10.79 6.93 -19.45
C LYS A 100 10.98 8.45 -19.37
N GLN A 101 11.36 8.95 -18.20
CA GLN A 101 11.60 10.38 -17.99
C GLN A 101 12.77 10.87 -18.86
N LYS A 102 13.87 10.11 -18.93
CA LYS A 102 15.02 10.43 -19.79
C LYS A 102 14.63 10.47 -21.27
N MET A 103 13.82 9.52 -21.73
CA MET A 103 13.31 9.48 -23.11
C MET A 103 12.39 10.68 -23.42
N ASN A 104 11.47 11.02 -22.51
CA ASN A 104 10.57 12.15 -22.69
C ASN A 104 11.30 13.50 -22.68
N ALA A 105 12.38 13.62 -21.88
CA ALA A 105 13.24 14.80 -21.87
C ALA A 105 14.02 14.95 -23.19
N SER A 106 14.49 13.85 -23.79
CA SER A 106 15.14 13.89 -25.10
C SER A 106 14.19 14.24 -26.25
N ILE A 107 12.89 13.90 -26.14
CA ILE A 107 11.88 14.21 -27.16
C ILE A 107 11.35 15.65 -27.01
N SER A 108 11.26 16.18 -25.80
CA SER A 108 10.79 17.56 -25.55
C SER A 108 11.84 18.63 -25.90
N GLY A 109 13.07 18.21 -26.21
CA GLY A 109 14.17 19.08 -26.64
C GLY A 109 14.23 19.33 -28.14
N SER A 110 13.31 18.78 -28.95
CA SER A 110 13.33 19.02 -30.39
C SER A 110 11.92 19.19 -31.00
N PHE A 111 11.74 20.38 -31.58
CA PHE A 111 10.69 20.82 -32.50
C PHE A 111 9.35 21.31 -31.92
N PHE A 112 9.11 22.60 -32.22
CA PHE A 112 7.88 23.35 -31.99
C PHE A 112 6.65 22.60 -32.52
N VAL A 113 5.76 22.17 -31.63
CA VAL A 113 4.38 21.79 -31.99
C VAL A 113 3.45 22.89 -31.47
N GLN A 114 2.84 23.63 -32.40
CA GLN A 114 1.84 24.66 -32.08
C GLN A 114 0.68 24.07 -31.27
N ALA A 115 0.29 24.78 -30.21
CA ALA A 115 -0.83 24.41 -29.36
C ALA A 115 -2.16 24.54 -30.10
N THR A 116 -2.91 23.43 -30.21
CA THR A 116 -4.31 23.46 -30.67
C THR A 116 -5.26 23.72 -29.49
N PRO A 117 -6.27 24.63 -29.63
CA PRO A 117 -7.17 24.98 -28.52
C PRO A 117 -8.11 23.82 -28.18
N ARG A 118 -8.12 23.39 -26.92
CA ARG A 118 -9.04 22.36 -26.42
C ARG A 118 -10.45 22.92 -26.21
N ARG A 119 -11.43 22.34 -26.92
CA ARG A 119 -12.86 22.65 -26.85
C ARG A 119 -13.46 22.29 -25.47
N SER A 120 -14.34 23.16 -25.01
CA SER A 120 -14.92 23.24 -23.67
C SER A 120 -16.09 22.28 -23.37
N ARG A 121 -16.17 21.92 -22.07
CA ARG A 121 -17.35 21.59 -21.23
C ARG A 121 -18.13 20.27 -21.45
N LEU A 122 -18.18 19.46 -20.38
CA LEU A 122 -19.42 18.88 -19.87
C LEU A 122 -19.49 19.05 -18.33
N LEU A 123 -20.70 19.34 -17.85
CA LEU A 123 -21.10 19.80 -16.52
C LEU A 123 -20.70 18.85 -15.35
N PRO A 124 -20.61 19.35 -14.11
CA PRO A 124 -20.31 18.53 -12.95
C PRO A 124 -21.48 17.59 -12.68
N LYS A 125 -21.23 16.27 -12.77
CA LYS A 125 -22.13 15.27 -12.17
C LYS A 125 -22.12 15.52 -10.66
N PHE A 126 -23.30 15.66 -10.06
CA PHE A 126 -23.48 15.70 -8.62
C PHE A 126 -22.87 14.41 -8.04
N ALA A 127 -21.65 14.52 -7.53
CA ALA A 127 -20.94 13.43 -6.91
C ALA A 127 -20.85 13.77 -5.42
N PRO A 128 -21.22 12.84 -4.53
CA PRO A 128 -21.17 13.08 -3.10
C PRO A 128 -19.76 13.47 -2.66
N ASP A 129 -19.66 14.20 -1.56
CA ASP A 129 -18.43 14.87 -1.13
C ASP A 129 -17.20 13.94 -1.02
N TRP A 130 -17.38 12.64 -0.75
CA TRP A 130 -16.30 11.65 -0.73
C TRP A 130 -15.66 11.38 -2.11
N VAL A 131 -16.28 11.80 -3.21
CA VAL A 131 -15.75 11.76 -4.58
C VAL A 131 -15.06 13.08 -4.97
N LEU A 132 -15.53 14.22 -4.44
CA LEU A 132 -15.05 15.56 -4.79
C LEU A 132 -13.89 16.06 -3.93
N ARG A 133 -13.70 15.44 -2.75
CA ARG A 133 -12.55 15.65 -1.88
C ARG A 133 -11.26 15.14 -2.54
N LYS A 134 -10.73 15.96 -3.46
CA LYS A 134 -9.38 15.88 -4.06
C LYS A 134 -8.28 16.25 -3.06
N ASP A 135 -8.62 16.53 -1.81
CA ASP A 135 -7.78 16.32 -0.64
C ASP A 135 -7.58 14.82 -0.44
N LYS A 136 -6.79 14.28 -1.37
CA LYS A 136 -6.07 13.02 -1.32
C LYS A 136 -5.75 12.69 0.14
N LEU A 137 -6.44 11.70 0.70
CA LEU A 137 -5.74 10.82 1.61
C LEU A 137 -4.46 10.42 0.87
N LYS A 138 -3.34 10.88 1.40
CA LYS A 138 -2.00 10.39 1.12
C LYS A 138 -1.86 8.92 1.58
N ASP A 139 -2.94 8.13 1.51
CA ASP A 139 -3.08 6.76 2.05
C ASP A 139 -2.84 5.68 1.00
N ILE A 140 -2.48 6.06 -0.23
CA ILE A 140 -1.57 5.19 -0.99
C ILE A 140 -0.18 5.47 -0.42
N VAL A 141 0.05 4.98 0.79
CA VAL A 141 1.42 4.82 1.25
C VAL A 141 2.08 3.85 0.30
N ASP A 142 3.27 4.22 -0.17
CA ASP A 142 4.09 3.36 -0.99
C ASP A 142 4.05 1.91 -0.44
N PRO A 143 3.68 0.90 -1.26
CA PRO A 143 3.62 -0.49 -0.84
C PRO A 143 4.89 -0.96 -0.13
N LEU A 144 6.07 -0.48 -0.58
CA LEU A 144 7.34 -0.79 0.08
C LEU A 144 7.39 -0.20 1.50
N ARG A 145 7.02 1.08 1.68
CA ARG A 145 6.92 1.70 3.00
C ARG A 145 5.88 1.01 3.90
N ALA A 146 4.76 0.57 3.36
CA ALA A 146 3.70 -0.10 4.11
C ALA A 146 4.19 -1.44 4.70
N ILE A 147 4.89 -2.26 3.91
CA ILE A 147 5.43 -3.54 4.40
C ILE A 147 6.64 -3.33 5.34
N GLN A 148 7.45 -2.28 5.14
CA GLN A 148 8.52 -1.91 6.08
C GLN A 148 7.97 -1.57 7.47
N MET A 149 6.84 -0.88 7.53
CA MET A 149 6.18 -0.56 8.80
C MET A 149 5.71 -1.82 9.54
N VAL A 150 5.18 -2.81 8.83
CA VAL A 150 4.82 -4.12 9.43
C VAL A 150 6.05 -4.78 10.04
N ALA A 151 7.15 -4.84 9.29
CA ALA A 151 8.37 -5.45 9.79
C ALA A 151 8.96 -4.71 11.01
N HIS A 152 8.93 -3.38 10.99
CA HIS A 152 9.34 -2.57 12.15
C HIS A 152 8.46 -2.83 13.37
N THR A 153 7.15 -3.01 13.18
CA THR A 153 6.21 -3.34 14.28
C THR A 153 6.56 -4.68 14.92
N LEU A 154 7.03 -5.63 14.12
CA LEU A 154 7.47 -6.96 14.55
C LEU A 154 8.94 -7.02 14.98
N SER A 155 9.68 -5.90 14.94
CA SER A 155 11.13 -5.85 15.15
C SER A 155 11.91 -6.83 14.26
N VAL A 156 11.44 -7.02 13.02
CA VAL A 156 12.05 -7.91 12.04
C VAL A 156 13.07 -7.15 11.19
N GLU A 157 14.28 -7.70 11.11
CA GLU A 157 15.28 -7.24 10.14
C GLU A 157 14.90 -7.68 8.71
N LEU A 158 14.94 -6.72 7.79
CA LEU A 158 14.44 -6.81 6.41
C LEU A 158 15.55 -6.85 5.36
#